data_AF-A0A1W6AJR8-F1
#
_entry.id   AF-A0A1W6AJR8-F1
#
_cell.length_a   1.000
_cell.length_b   1.000
_cell.length_c   1.000
_cell.angle_alpha   90.00
_cell.angle_beta   90.00
_cell.angle_gamma   90.00
#
_symmetry.space_group_name_H-M   'P 1'
#
loop_
_entity.id
_entity.type
_entity.pdbx_description
1 polymer ?
#
loop_
_entity_poly.entity_id
_entity_poly.type
_entity_poly.pdbx_seq_one_letter_code
_entity_poly.pdbx_strand_id
1 'polypeptide(L)' 'MNKKRIYIEVLLHKGIYKEEDTGRQLYEMSEQELFELIKGDGENERD' A
#
# COMPACT_ATOMS: atom_id res chain seq x y z
N MET A 1 -6.85 -15.10 8.27
CA MET A 1 -6.11 -13.80 8.29
C MET A 1 -6.74 -12.88 7.27
N ASN A 2 -6.98 -11.62 7.62
CA ASN A 2 -7.63 -10.65 6.73
C ASN A 2 -6.58 -10.11 5.75
N LYS A 3 -6.69 -10.41 4.44
CA LYS A 3 -5.72 -10.02 3.40
C LYS A 3 -5.40 -8.52 3.45
N LYS A 4 -6.42 -7.69 3.71
CA LYS A 4 -6.27 -6.25 3.95
C LYS A 4 -5.20 -5.92 5.00
N ARG A 5 -5.15 -6.65 6.14
CA ARG A 5 -4.12 -6.40 7.17
C ARG A 5 -2.72 -6.74 6.67
N ILE A 6 -2.56 -7.84 5.93
CA ILE A 6 -1.27 -8.24 5.36
C ILE A 6 -0.76 -7.17 4.41
N TYR A 7 -1.62 -6.61 3.55
CA TYR A 7 -1.23 -5.54 2.63
C TYR A 7 -0.83 -4.26 3.36
N ILE A 8 -1.56 -3.88 4.41
CA ILE A 8 -1.19 -2.73 5.25
C ILE A 8 0.18 -2.97 5.89
N GLU A 9 0.44 -4.14 6.46
CA GLU A 9 1.73 -4.46 7.08
C GLU A 9 2.89 -4.39 6.07
N VAL A 10 2.70 -4.92 4.85
CA VAL A 10 3.72 -4.84 3.78
C VAL A 10 4.01 -3.39 3.40
N LEU A 11 2.99 -2.56 3.25
CA LEU A 11 3.15 -1.14 2.91
C LEU A 11 3.87 -0.37 4.03
N LEU A 12 3.50 -0.61 5.29
CA LEU A 12 4.19 -0.02 6.44
C LEU A 12 5.66 -0.44 6.51
N HIS A 13 5.96 -1.71 6.20
CA HIS A 13 7.34 -2.20 6.12
C HIS A 13 8.16 -1.54 5.00
N LYS A 14 7.51 -1.11 3.91
CA LYS A 14 8.10 -0.35 2.81
C LYS A 14 8.22 1.16 3.11
N GLY A 15 7.72 1.62 4.26
CA GLY A 15 7.71 3.05 4.62
C GLY A 15 6.55 3.84 4.01
N ILE A 16 5.55 3.15 3.45
CA ILE A 16 4.33 3.76 2.92
C ILE A 16 3.27 3.76 4.02
N TYR A 17 2.85 4.95 4.44
CA TYR A 17 1.88 5.13 5.53
C TYR A 17 0.50 5.61 5.07
N LYS A 18 0.43 6.15 3.85
CA LYS A 18 -0.77 6.73 3.23
C LYS A 18 -0.56 6.80 1.73
N GLU A 19 -1.64 6.97 0.98
CA GLU A 19 -1.54 7.31 -0.44
C GLU A 19 -1.02 8.75 -0.59
N GLU A 20 -0.08 8.98 -1.51
CA GLU A 20 0.58 10.28 -1.66
C GLU A 20 -0.32 11.33 -2.31
N ASP A 21 -1.13 10.92 -3.29
CA ASP A 21 -1.96 11.84 -4.09
C ASP A 21 -3.13 12.43 -3.31
N THR A 22 -3.84 11.60 -2.53
CA THR A 22 -5.01 12.04 -1.77
C THR A 22 -4.72 12.23 -0.28
N GLY A 23 -3.59 11.72 0.21
CA GLY A 23 -3.26 11.69 1.64
C GLY A 23 -4.08 10.69 2.47
N ARG A 24 -4.89 9.84 1.83
CA ARG A 24 -5.81 8.91 2.49
C ARG A 24 -5.05 7.80 3.23
N GLN A 25 -5.50 7.45 4.43
CA GLN A 25 -4.84 6.45 5.27
C GLN A 25 -5.06 5.03 4.74
N LEU A 26 -4.07 4.16 4.89
CA LEU A 26 -4.15 2.76 4.42
C LEU A 26 -5.37 1.99 4.97
N TYR A 27 -5.77 2.29 6.22
CA TYR A 27 -6.93 1.65 6.84
C TYR A 27 -8.26 2.01 6.18
N GLU A 28 -8.33 3.17 5.52
CA GLU A 28 -9.50 3.67 4.79
C GLU A 28 -9.57 3.10 3.36
N MET A 29 -8.49 2.48 2.88
CA MET A 29 -8.41 1.93 1.53
C MET A 29 -9.04 0.53 1.45
N SER A 30 -9.55 0.20 0.27
CA SER A 30 -9.98 -1.16 -0.06
C SER A 30 -8.77 -2.09 -0.25
N GLU A 31 -9.02 -3.41 -0.24
CA GLU A 31 -7.98 -4.42 -0.50
C GLU A 31 -7.32 -4.23 -1.88
N GLN A 32 -8.10 -3.84 -2.89
CA GLN A 32 -7.62 -3.61 -4.24
C GLN A 32 -6.69 -2.40 -4.32
N GLU A 33 -7.06 -1.27 -3.71
CA GLU A 33 -6.22 -0.06 -3.74
C GLU A 33 -4.90 -0.28 -2.97
N LEU A 34 -4.92 -1.04 -1.88
CA LEU A 34 -3.69 -1.44 -1.17
C LEU A 34 -2.80 -2.33 -2.04
N PHE A 35 -3.38 -3.23 -2.83
CA PHE A 35 -2.63 -4.08 -3.75
C PHE A 35 -1.97 -3.27 -4.88
N GLU A 36 -2.66 -2.28 -5.43
CA GLU A 36 -2.10 -1.37 -6.43
C GLU A 36 -0.94 -0.54 -5.87
N LEU A 37 -1.05 -0.06 -4.62
CA LEU A 37 0.08 0.61 -3.94
C LEU A 37 1.31 -0.29 -3.81
N ILE A 38 1.12 -1.57 -3.44
CA ILE A 38 2.22 -2.54 -3.32
C ILE A 38 2.88 -2.79 -4.68
N LYS A 39 2.07 -2.85 -5.75
CA LYS A 39 2.55 -3.03 -7.13
C LYS A 39 3.32 -1.82 -7.64
N GLY A 40 2.77 -0.62 -7.48
CA GLY A 40 3.37 0.63 -7.95
C GLY A 40 4.71 0.92 -7.27
N ASP A 41 4.85 0.58 -5.98
CA ASP A 41 6.12 0.71 -5.26
C ASP A 41 7.21 -0.26 -5.78
N GLY A 42 6.81 -1.46 -6.24
CA GLY A 42 7.74 -2.45 -6.80
C GLY A 42 8.19 -2.18 -8.24
N GLU A 43 7.52 -1.28 -8.97
CA GLU A 43 7.92 -0.87 -10.31
C GLU A 43 9.03 0.19 -10.30
N ASN A 44 9.15 0.96 -9.20
CA ASN A 44 10.22 1.96 -9.01
C ASN A 44 11.62 1.39 -8.71
N GLU A 45 11.76 0.05 -8.54
CA GLU A 45 13.07 -0.61 -8.36
C GLU A 45 13.73 -1.03 -9.70
N ARG A 46 13.21 -0.56 -10.84
CA ARG A 46 13.77 -0.84 -12.17
C ARG A 46 14.22 0.45 -12.88
N ASP A 47 15.23 1.12 -12.34
CA ASP A 47 16.12 2.02 -13.08
C ASP A 47 17.53 1.98 -12.47
#